data_AF-A0A4Y8ACX4-F1
#
_entry.id   AF-A0A4Y8ACX4-F1
#
_cell.length_a   1.000
_cell.length_b   1.000
_cell.length_c   1.000
_cell.angle_alpha   90.00
_cell.angle_beta   90.00
_cell.angle_gamma   90.00
#
_symmetry.space_group_name_H-M   'P 1'
#
loop_
_entity.id
_entity.type
_entity.pdbx_description
1 polymer ?
#
loop_
_entity_poly.entity_id
_entity_poly.type
_entity_poly.pdbx_seq_one_letter_code
_entity_poly.pdbx_strand_id
1 'polypeptide(L)' 'MSTIVVHTETEEQEKAVKAALKSLHVSFEDEVDETEYINSSPAMIARIEQAEKDIAAGKIVKVDIDSLWK' A
#
# COMPACT_ATOMS: atom_id res chain seq x y z
N MET A 1 -6.46 -19.96 16.38
CA MET A 1 -5.17 -19.76 15.70
C MET A 1 -4.76 -18.32 15.91
N SER A 2 -3.46 -18.05 16.05
CA SER A 2 -2.90 -16.73 16.34
C SER A 2 -2.08 -16.22 15.16
N THR A 3 -2.14 -14.92 14.89
CA THR A 3 -1.28 -14.25 13.91
C THR A 3 0.04 -13.84 14.56
N ILE A 4 1.15 -13.98 13.85
CA ILE A 4 2.47 -13.53 14.27
C ILE A 4 2.92 -12.44 13.30
N VAL A 5 3.31 -11.29 13.83
CA VAL A 5 3.93 -10.20 13.07
C VAL A 5 5.40 -10.13 13.46
N VAL A 6 6.29 -10.12 12.48
CA VAL A 6 7.74 -10.09 12.70
C VAL A 6 8.29 -8.78 12.15
N HIS A 7 8.85 -7.95 13.02
CA HIS A 7 9.50 -6.71 12.62
C HIS A 7 10.99 -6.97 12.39
N THR A 8 11.42 -6.94 11.13
CA THR A 8 12.83 -7.04 10.74
C THR A 8 13.42 -5.65 10.54
N GLU A 9 14.66 -5.44 10.98
CA GLU A 9 15.35 -4.15 10.91
C GLU A 9 16.23 -4.02 9.65
N THR A 10 16.55 -5.15 9.01
CA THR A 10 17.43 -5.20 7.82
C THR A 10 16.93 -6.20 6.79
N GLU A 11 17.30 -5.99 5.53
CA GLU A 11 16.99 -6.92 4.42
C GLU A 11 17.57 -8.34 4.66
N GLU A 12 18.72 -8.43 5.32
CA GLU A 12 19.35 -9.71 5.66
C GLU A 12 18.49 -10.51 6.66
N GLN A 13 17.92 -9.83 7.66
CA GLN A 13 17.00 -10.45 8.62
C GLN A 13 15.72 -10.90 7.93
N GLU A 14 15.13 -10.07 7.07
CA GLU A 14 13.94 -10.42 6.29
C GLU A 14 14.17 -11.68 5.45
N LYS A 15 15.30 -11.72 4.73
CA LYS A 15 15.67 -12.89 3.91
C LYS A 15 15.85 -14.15 4.75
N ALA A 16 16.47 -14.05 5.92
CA ALA A 16 16.66 -15.17 6.83
C ALA A 16 15.32 -15.69 7.38
N VAL A 17 14.41 -14.80 7.78
CA VAL A 17 13.07 -15.15 8.27
C VAL A 17 12.27 -15.82 7.16
N LYS A 18 12.23 -15.25 5.95
CA LYS A 18 11.53 -15.84 4.79
C LYS A 18 12.07 -17.23 4.45
N ALA A 19 13.38 -17.44 4.52
CA ALA A 19 14.00 -18.75 4.29
C ALA A 19 13.60 -19.78 5.36
N ALA A 20 13.55 -19.38 6.63
CA ALA A 20 13.12 -20.23 7.73
C ALA A 20 11.63 -20.60 7.61
N LEU A 21 10.75 -19.67 7.25
CA LEU A 21 9.33 -19.96 7.03
C LEU A 21 9.13 -20.92 5.86
N LYS A 22 9.88 -20.76 4.76
CA LYS A 22 9.87 -21.68 3.62
C LYS A 22 10.31 -23.10 4.00
N SER A 23 11.37 -23.24 4.80
CA SER A 23 11.83 -24.57 5.23
C SER A 23 10.83 -25.30 6.12
N LEU A 24 10.02 -24.54 6.87
CA LEU A 24 8.90 -25.05 7.66
C LEU A 24 7.62 -25.28 6.85
N HIS A 25 7.65 -25.05 5.53
CA HIS A 25 6.47 -25.11 4.65
C HIS A 25 5.32 -24.19 5.10
N VAL A 26 5.67 -23.06 5.73
CA VAL A 26 4.72 -22.03 6.15
C VAL A 26 4.59 -21.01 5.03
N SER A 27 3.37 -20.83 4.52
CA SER A 27 3.05 -19.73 3.61
C SER A 27 3.02 -18.41 4.36
N PHE A 28 3.53 -17.37 3.73
CA PHE A 28 3.47 -15.99 4.21
C PHE A 28 3.10 -15.07 3.05
N GLU A 29 2.53 -13.93 3.39
CA GLU A 29 2.19 -12.86 2.46
C GLU A 29 3.18 -11.73 2.69
N ASP A 30 3.66 -11.13 1.60
CA ASP A 30 4.36 -9.86 1.69
C ASP A 30 3.28 -8.78 1.77
N GLU A 31 3.34 -7.96 2.81
CA GLU A 31 2.46 -6.80 2.92
C GLU A 31 2.84 -5.86 1.78
N VAL A 32 1.90 -5.64 0.85
CA VAL A 32 2.12 -4.73 -0.26
C VAL A 32 2.13 -3.32 0.32
N ASP A 33 3.23 -2.59 0.16
CA ASP A 33 3.21 -1.15 0.44
C ASP A 33 2.20 -0.51 -0.52
N GLU A 34 1.04 -0.12 0.03
CA GLU A 34 -0.06 0.45 -0.76
C GLU A 34 0.38 1.73 -1.49
N THR A 35 1.32 2.48 -0.91
CA THR A 35 1.88 3.69 -1.52
C THR A 35 2.76 3.33 -2.70
N GLU A 36 3.64 2.34 -2.54
CA GLU A 36 4.49 1.86 -3.64
C GLU A 36 3.63 1.27 -4.77
N TYR A 37 2.59 0.51 -4.42
CA TYR A 37 1.63 -0.04 -5.38
C TYR A 37 0.90 1.05 -6.17
N ILE A 38 0.34 2.06 -5.49
CA ILE A 38 -0.30 3.22 -6.12
C ILE A 38 0.66 3.94 -7.06
N ASN A 39 1.92 4.12 -6.64
CA ASN A 39 2.94 4.82 -7.41
C ASN A 39 3.53 3.99 -8.57
N SER A 40 3.37 2.65 -8.53
CA SER A 40 3.90 1.76 -9.57
C SER A 40 3.13 1.83 -10.90
N SER A 41 1.91 2.37 -10.91
CA SER A 41 1.04 2.44 -12.09
C SER A 41 1.17 3.79 -12.80
N PRO A 42 1.67 3.83 -14.06
CA PRO A 42 1.76 5.08 -14.83
C PRO A 42 0.41 5.78 -15.00
N ALA A 43 -0.67 5.01 -15.13
CA ALA A 43 -2.03 5.54 -15.23
C ALA A 43 -2.49 6.19 -13.91
N MET A 44 -2.03 5.67 -12.77
CA MET A 44 -2.35 6.23 -11.45
C MET A 44 -1.56 7.52 -11.21
N ILE A 45 -0.27 7.55 -11.53
CA ILE A 45 0.55 8.76 -11.49
C ILE A 45 -0.08 9.87 -12.35
N ALA A 46 -0.46 9.56 -13.60
CA ALA A 46 -1.10 10.54 -14.48
C ALA A 46 -2.43 11.09 -13.90
N ARG A 47 -3.19 10.27 -13.18
CA ARG A 47 -4.41 10.72 -12.48
C ARG A 47 -4.11 11.64 -11.31
N ILE A 48 -3.07 11.35 -10.52
CA ILE A 48 -2.65 12.18 -9.40
C ILE A 48 -2.21 13.55 -9.92
N GLU A 49 -1.34 13.59 -10.92
CA GLU A 49 -0.87 14.85 -11.55
C GLU A 49 -2.03 15.67 -12.13
N GLN A 50 -3.02 15.00 -12.73
CA GLN A 50 -4.21 15.68 -13.25
C GLN A 50 -5.08 16.23 -12.11
N ALA A 51 -5.25 15.47 -11.03
CA ALA A 51 -5.99 15.92 -9.85
C ALA A 51 -5.33 17.15 -9.21
N GLU A 52 -4.00 17.20 -9.12
CA GLU A 52 -3.26 18.36 -8.62
C GLU A 52 -3.52 19.62 -9.47
N LYS A 53 -3.52 19.48 -10.81
CA LYS A 53 -3.85 20.57 -11.72
C LYS A 53 -5.29 21.05 -11.55
N ASP A 54 -6.23 20.12 -11.40
CA ASP A 54 -7.64 20.45 -11.22
C ASP A 54 -7.89 21.13 -9.87
N ILE A 55 -7.19 20.71 -8.81
CA ILE A 55 -7.20 21.40 -7.50
C ILE A 55 -6.67 22.83 -7.65
N ALA A 56 -5.51 23.01 -8.27
CA ALA A 56 -4.92 24.33 -8.50
C ALA A 56 -5.83 25.24 -9.36
N ALA A 57 -6.58 24.65 -10.30
CA ALA A 57 -7.56 25.34 -11.13
C ALA A 57 -8.92 25.56 -10.44
N GLY A 58 -9.09 25.12 -9.17
CA GLY A 58 -10.34 25.24 -8.42
C GLY A 58 -11.46 24.30 -8.89
N LYS A 59 -11.16 23.31 -9.73
CA LYS A 59 -12.09 22.31 -10.24
C LYS A 59 -12.29 21.15 -9.25
N ILE A 60 -12.64 21.49 -8.01
CA ILE A 60 -12.84 20.51 -6.95
C ILE A 60 -14.32 20.31 -6.66
N VAL A 61 -14.70 19.07 -6.38
CA VAL A 61 -16.02 18.75 -5.80
C VAL A 61 -15.78 18.37 -4.34
N LYS A 62 -16.25 19.22 -3.42
CA LYS A 62 -16.23 18.88 -2.00
C LYS A 62 -17.37 17.90 -1.72
N VAL A 63 -17.03 16.71 -1.25
CA VAL A 63 -17.99 15.72 -0.79
C VAL A 63 -18.01 15.73 0.74
N ASP A 64 -19.20 15.83 1.32
CA ASP A 64 -19.38 15.74 2.77
C ASP A 64 -19.47 14.26 3.18
N ILE A 65 -18.71 13.85 4.20
CA ILE A 65 -18.70 12.46 4.68
C ILE A 65 -20.08 12.05 5.19
N ASP A 66 -20.81 12.99 5.81
CA ASP A 66 -22.16 12.74 6.31
C ASP A 66 -23.16 12.47 5.17
N SER A 67 -22.83 12.88 3.94
CA SER A 67 -23.67 12.68 2.75
C SER A 67 -23.45 11.33 2.06
N LEU A 68 -22.40 10.58 2.43
CA LEU A 68 -22.00 9.34 1.77
C LEU A 68 -22.77 8.10 2.22
N TRP A 69 -23.43 8.15 3.38
CA TRP A 69 -23.98 6.97 4.07
C TRP A 69 -25.51 6.83 4.01
N LYS A 70 -26.16 7.33 2.94
CA LYS A 70 -27.62 7.24 2.77
C LYS A 70 -28.11 5.89 2.28
#